data_AF-A0AA89B355-F1
#
_entry.id   AF-A0AA89B355-F1
#
_cell.length_a   1.000
_cell.length_b   1.000
_cell.length_c   1.000
_cell.angle_alpha   90.00
_cell.angle_beta   90.00
_cell.angle_gamma   90.00
#
_symmetry.space_group_name_H-M   'P 1'
#
loop_
_entity.id
_entity.type
_entity.pdbx_description
1 polymer ?
#
loop_
_entity_poly.entity_id
_entity_poly.type
_entity_poly.pdbx_seq_one_letter_code
_entity_poly.pdbx_strand_id
1 'polypeptide(L)'
;MTWLESVLYWTGFAKGTSMDALLSRVPQVLTHLMRKSDYLKEPIPKEGLEYIFQRMMELVTPVLTFNPYGGRMAEISEFAKPFPHRAGNIAKISTQQTGMKMGSRQQTIT
;
A
#
# COMPACT_ATOMS: atom_id res chain seq x y z
N MET A 1 -11.25 -15.80 14.34
CA MET A 1 -10.51 -16.06 13.10
C MET A 1 -9.09 -16.43 13.47
N THR A 2 -8.67 -17.65 13.15
CA THR A 2 -7.28 -18.10 13.30
C THR A 2 -6.39 -17.39 12.26
N TRP A 3 -5.07 -17.47 12.45
CA TRP A 3 -4.13 -16.90 11.47
C TRP A 3 -4.32 -17.52 10.08
N LEU A 4 -4.46 -18.85 9.96
CA LEU A 4 -4.69 -19.54 8.69
C LEU A 4 -6.00 -19.12 8.02
N GLU A 5 -7.08 -19.01 8.79
CA GLU A 5 -8.37 -18.53 8.27
C GLU A 5 -8.24 -17.10 7.71
N SER A 6 -7.43 -16.25 8.35
CA SER A 6 -7.18 -14.89 7.85
C SER A 6 -6.41 -14.88 6.54
N VAL A 7 -5.48 -15.82 6.33
CA VAL A 7 -4.74 -15.96 5.08
C VAL A 7 -5.69 -16.33 3.94
N LEU A 8 -6.58 -17.31 4.13
CA LEU A 8 -7.60 -17.67 3.13
C LEU A 8 -8.49 -16.47 2.77
N TYR A 9 -8.93 -15.71 3.77
CA TYR A 9 -9.74 -14.51 3.56
C TYR A 9 -9.01 -13.46 2.70
N TRP A 10 -7.78 -13.10 3.06
CA TRP A 10 -7.01 -12.07 2.35
C TRP A 10 -6.52 -12.49 0.96
N THR A 11 -6.39 -13.80 0.72
CA THR A 11 -6.05 -14.34 -0.61
C THR A 11 -7.28 -14.44 -1.53
N GLY A 12 -8.49 -14.18 -1.02
CA GLY A 12 -9.72 -14.14 -1.83
C GLY A 12 -10.38 -15.51 -2.05
N PHE A 13 -10.03 -16.53 -1.25
CA PHE A 13 -10.76 -17.80 -1.29
C PHE A 13 -12.19 -17.62 -0.77
N ALA A 14 -13.10 -18.45 -1.29
CA ALA A 14 -14.47 -18.47 -0.81
C ALA A 14 -14.54 -18.84 0.68
N LYS A 15 -15.51 -18.25 1.39
CA LYS A 15 -15.73 -18.59 2.80
C LYS A 15 -16.07 -20.08 2.93
N GLY A 16 -15.36 -20.78 3.81
CA GLY A 16 -15.53 -22.23 4.02
C GLY A 16 -14.61 -23.10 3.17
N THR A 17 -13.73 -22.52 2.33
CA THR A 17 -12.64 -23.29 1.69
C THR A 17 -11.76 -23.97 2.74
N SER A 18 -11.38 -25.24 2.50
CA SER A 18 -10.44 -25.97 3.36
C SER A 18 -9.08 -25.27 3.40
N MET A 19 -8.43 -25.30 4.57
CA MET A 19 -7.07 -24.79 4.74
C MET A 19 -6.04 -25.54 3.88
N ASP A 20 -6.36 -26.77 3.42
CA ASP A 20 -5.52 -27.53 2.49
C ASP A 20 -5.27 -26.79 1.17
N ALA A 21 -6.14 -25.83 0.81
CA ALA A 21 -5.94 -24.99 -0.36
C ALA A 21 -4.63 -24.17 -0.29
N LEU A 22 -4.13 -23.88 0.92
CA LEU A 22 -2.86 -23.20 1.16
C LEU A 22 -1.63 -24.08 0.93
N LEU A 23 -1.80 -25.40 0.73
CA LEU A 23 -0.70 -26.31 0.38
C LEU A 23 -0.27 -26.14 -1.09
N SER A 24 -1.15 -25.60 -1.94
CA SER A 24 -0.82 -25.31 -3.34
C SER A 24 0.15 -24.13 -3.44
N ARG A 25 1.25 -24.32 -4.18
CA ARG A 25 2.20 -23.23 -4.52
C ARG A 25 1.86 -22.52 -5.83
N VAL A 26 0.75 -22.90 -6.48
CA VAL A 26 0.29 -22.24 -7.71
C VAL A 26 -0.48 -20.98 -7.32
N PRO A 27 0.01 -19.77 -7.66
CA PRO A 27 -0.69 -18.54 -7.32
C PRO A 27 -2.01 -18.45 -8.09
N GLN A 28 -3.08 -18.05 -7.41
CA GLN A 28 -4.38 -17.83 -8.05
C GLN A 28 -4.34 -16.68 -9.06
N VAL A 29 -3.60 -15.62 -8.73
CA VAL A 29 -3.40 -14.44 -9.56
C VAL A 29 -1.94 -14.02 -9.46
N LEU A 30 -1.33 -13.68 -10.60
CA LEU A 30 -0.01 -13.06 -10.66
C LEU A 30 -0.18 -11.54 -10.65
N THR A 31 -0.06 -10.92 -9.48
CA THR A 31 -0.15 -9.47 -9.32
C THR A 31 1.25 -8.86 -9.18
N HIS A 32 1.59 -7.90 -10.05
CA HIS A 32 2.84 -7.15 -9.99
C HIS A 32 2.56 -5.73 -9.52
N LEU A 33 3.02 -5.39 -8.32
CA LEU A 33 2.76 -4.10 -7.69
C LEU A 33 4.07 -3.38 -7.38
N MET A 34 4.08 -2.08 -7.63
CA MET A 34 5.05 -1.17 -7.03
C MET A 34 4.33 -0.32 -5.99
N ARG A 35 4.87 -0.28 -4.76
CA ARG A 35 4.34 0.56 -3.69
C ARG A 35 5.44 1.47 -3.16
N LYS A 36 5.11 2.74 -2.94
CA LYS A 36 5.94 3.70 -2.21
C LYS A 36 5.16 4.25 -1.03
N SER A 37 5.85 4.70 0.01
CA SER A 37 5.21 5.31 1.16
C SER A 37 6.05 6.39 1.79
N ASP A 38 5.39 7.40 2.30
CA ASP A 38 5.98 8.55 3.00
C ASP A 38 5.21 8.84 4.29
N TYR A 39 5.81 9.65 5.17
CA TYR A 39 5.19 10.11 6.41
C TYR A 39 4.99 11.61 6.37
N LEU A 40 3.74 12.03 6.56
CA LEU A 40 3.36 13.43 6.63
C LEU A 40 3.56 13.94 8.05
N LYS A 41 4.24 15.08 8.19
CA LYS A 41 4.31 15.83 9.45
C LYS A 41 3.39 17.04 9.47
N GLU A 42 3.12 17.59 8.28
CA GLU A 42 2.22 18.71 8.07
C GLU A 42 1.14 18.34 7.05
N PRO A 43 -0.05 18.96 7.12
CA PRO A 43 -1.10 18.74 6.12
C PRO A 43 -0.62 19.14 4.71
N ILE A 44 -1.01 18.34 3.71
CA ILE A 44 -0.77 18.69 2.31
C ILE A 44 -1.70 19.86 1.94
N PRO A 45 -1.19 20.98 1.38
CA PRO A 45 -2.03 22.06 0.88
C PRO A 45 -3.02 21.58 -0.19
N LYS A 46 -4.11 22.31 -0.38
CA LYS A 46 -5.17 21.93 -1.33
C LYS A 46 -4.62 21.74 -2.75
N GLU A 47 -3.77 22.64 -3.18
CA GLU A 47 -3.13 22.63 -4.51
C GLU A 47 -2.24 21.40 -4.69
N GLY A 48 -1.58 20.96 -3.60
CA GLY A 48 -0.78 19.73 -3.59
C GLY A 48 -1.64 18.47 -3.74
N LEU A 49 -2.80 18.42 -3.08
CA LEU A 49 -3.75 17.32 -3.23
C LEU A 49 -4.35 17.28 -4.65
N GLU A 50 -4.72 18.44 -5.20
CA GLU A 50 -5.20 18.56 -6.58
C GLU A 50 -4.17 18.02 -7.58
N TYR A 51 -2.89 18.39 -7.41
CA TYR A 51 -1.79 17.88 -8.24
C TYR A 51 -1.65 16.35 -8.12
N ILE A 52 -1.71 15.79 -6.91
CA ILE A 52 -1.64 14.33 -6.70
C ILE A 52 -2.79 13.63 -7.42
N PHE A 53 -4.02 14.14 -7.32
CA PHE A 53 -5.17 13.54 -7.99
C PHE A 53 -5.08 13.65 -9.51
N GLN A 54 -4.59 14.77 -10.05
CA GLN A 54 -4.32 14.91 -11.48
C GLN A 54 -3.33 13.86 -11.98
N ARG A 55 -2.21 13.65 -11.26
CA ARG A 55 -1.23 12.61 -11.61
C ARG A 55 -1.79 11.20 -11.48
N MET A 56 -2.65 10.95 -10.49
CA MET A 56 -3.30 9.64 -10.35
C MET A 56 -4.20 9.32 -11.53
N MET A 57 -4.94 10.29 -12.10
CA MET A 57 -5.81 10.05 -13.24
C MET A 57 -5.07 9.56 -14.50
N GLU A 58 -3.76 9.77 -14.59
CA GLU A 58 -2.90 9.30 -15.69
C GLU A 58 -2.48 7.82 -15.54
N LEU A 59 -2.69 7.21 -14.37
CA LEU A 59 -2.27 5.84 -14.06
C LEU A 59 -3.43 4.85 -14.28
N VAL A 60 -3.09 3.60 -14.64
CA VAL A 60 -4.09 2.57 -15.00
C VAL A 60 -4.90 2.08 -13.80
N THR A 61 -4.21 1.75 -12.69
CA THR A 61 -4.85 1.25 -11.46
C THR A 61 -4.14 1.82 -10.22
N PRO A 62 -4.16 3.16 -10.04
CA PRO A 62 -3.54 3.79 -8.90
C PRO A 62 -4.34 3.51 -7.63
N VAL A 63 -3.63 3.28 -6.53
CA VAL A 63 -4.21 3.30 -5.19
C VAL A 63 -3.41 4.28 -4.34
N LEU A 64 -4.11 5.21 -3.70
CA LEU A 64 -3.56 6.11 -2.71
C LEU A 64 -4.22 5.82 -1.37
N THR A 65 -3.42 5.61 -0.33
CA THR A 65 -3.93 5.29 1.01
C THR A 65 -3.34 6.24 2.03
N PHE A 66 -4.20 6.80 2.88
CA PHE A 66 -3.83 7.59 4.05
C PHE A 66 -4.13 6.79 5.31
N ASN A 67 -3.11 6.56 6.14
CA ASN A 67 -3.25 5.88 7.42
C ASN A 67 -2.99 6.91 8.52
N PRO A 68 -3.98 7.29 9.34
CA PRO A 68 -3.81 8.32 10.35
C PRO A 68 -2.85 7.86 11.45
N TYR A 69 -2.00 8.78 11.89
CA TYR A 69 -1.11 8.61 13.05
C TYR A 69 -1.67 9.44 14.22
N GLY A 70 -0.91 9.56 15.31
CA GLY A 70 -1.39 10.13 16.56
C GLY A 70 -1.86 9.06 17.55
N GLY A 71 -2.68 9.45 18.52
CA GLY A 71 -3.16 8.58 19.59
C GLY A 71 -2.02 7.76 20.21
N ARG A 72 -2.22 6.45 20.33
CA ARG A 72 -1.22 5.53 20.90
C ARG A 72 0.13 5.56 20.18
N MET A 73 0.17 5.87 18.87
CA MET A 73 1.43 5.96 18.13
C MET A 73 2.27 7.19 18.48
N ALA A 74 1.65 8.27 18.98
CA ALA A 74 2.35 9.48 19.43
C ALA A 74 2.87 9.37 20.87
N GLU A 75 2.28 8.50 21.70
CA GLU A 75 2.71 8.29 23.09
C GLU A 75 4.01 7.48 23.20
N ILE A 76 4.35 6.70 22.17
CA ILE A 76 5.52 5.82 22.17
C ILE A 76 6.74 6.62 21.70
N SER A 77 7.80 6.66 22.51
CA SER A 77 9.09 7.28 22.13
C SER A 77 9.64 6.69 20.82
N GLU A 78 10.22 7.54 19.96
CA GLU A 78 10.87 7.11 18.71
C GLU A 78 12.05 6.17 18.95
N PHE A 79 12.66 6.22 20.14
CA PHE A 79 13.77 5.35 20.55
C PHE A 79 13.31 4.05 21.22
N ALA A 80 12.01 3.88 21.49
CA ALA A 80 11.51 2.69 22.19
C ALA A 80 11.66 1.41 21.34
N LYS A 81 11.64 1.53 20.01
CA LYS A 81 11.77 0.42 19.05
C LYS A 81 12.41 0.92 17.75
N PRO A 82 12.97 0.03 16.89
CA PRO A 82 13.55 0.43 15.61
C PRO A 82 12.62 1.14 14.63
N PHE A 83 11.30 1.12 14.86
CA PHE A 83 10.33 1.87 14.06
C PHE A 83 10.17 3.29 14.63
N PRO A 84 10.73 4.33 13.97
CA PRO A 84 10.91 5.65 14.59
C PRO A 84 9.76 6.61 14.31
N HIS A 85 8.87 6.29 13.36
CA HIS A 85 7.78 7.21 12.98
C HIS A 85 6.69 7.24 14.07
N ARG A 86 6.86 8.16 15.02
CA ARG A 86 6.00 8.33 16.20
C ARG A 86 5.39 9.74 16.22
N ALA A 87 5.43 10.41 17.37
CA ALA A 87 4.98 11.79 17.55
C ALA A 87 5.53 12.71 16.45
N GLY A 88 4.71 13.65 16.01
CA GLY A 88 5.02 14.58 14.91
C GLY A 88 4.69 14.06 13.51
N ASN A 89 4.39 12.77 13.32
CA ASN A 89 3.80 12.27 12.07
C ASN A 89 2.27 12.26 12.19
N ILE A 90 1.56 12.87 11.24
CA ILE A 90 0.09 12.95 11.22
C ILE A 90 -0.55 11.82 10.40
N ALA A 91 0.15 11.31 9.39
CA ALA A 91 -0.30 10.17 8.61
C ALA A 91 0.87 9.49 7.87
N LYS A 92 0.71 8.19 7.60
CA LYS A 92 1.48 7.50 6.55
C LYS A 92 0.68 7.53 5.26
N ILE A 93 1.27 8.06 4.20
CA ILE A 93 0.71 8.02 2.85
C ILE A 93 1.39 6.90 2.07
N SER A 94 0.65 6.16 1.25
CA SER A 94 1.24 5.18 0.33
C SER A 94 0.57 5.20 -1.02
N THR A 95 1.39 5.19 -2.07
CA THR A 95 0.96 5.01 -3.46
C THR A 95 1.24 3.57 -3.88
N GLN A 96 0.31 2.99 -4.63
CA GLN A 96 0.48 1.69 -5.29
C GLN A 96 0.07 1.82 -6.74
N GLN A 97 0.83 1.19 -7.62
CA GLN A 97 0.49 1.03 -9.03
C GLN A 97 0.78 -0.40 -9.48
N THR A 98 -0.06 -0.91 -10.37
CA THR A 98 0.20 -2.20 -11.03
C THR A 98 1.19 -1.99 -12.17
N GLY A 99 2.28 -2.75 -12.17
CA GLY A 99 3.17 -2.78 -13.33
C GLY A 99 2.51 -3.58 -14.45
N MET A 100 2.12 -2.93 -15.54
CA MET A 100 1.89 -3.66 -16.79
C MET A 100 3.23 -4.33 -17.16
N LYS A 101 3.20 -5.61 -17.53
CA LYS A 101 4.37 -6.29 -18.12
C LYS A 101 4.99 -5.37 -19.16
N MET A 102 6.31 -5.19 -19.12
CA MET A 102 7.04 -4.43 -20.14
C MET A 102 6.79 -5.05 -21.52
N GLY A 103 5.80 -4.53 -22.23
CA GLY A 103 5.70 -4.58 -23.67
C GLY A 103 6.57 -3.45 -24.21
N SER A 104 7.75 -3.82 -24.67
CA SER A 104 8.68 -3.02 -25.50
C SER A 104 8.05 -1.81 -26.21
N ARG A 105 8.25 -0.61 -25.67
CA ARG A 105 8.40 0.62 -26.46
C ARG A 105 9.47 1.48 -25.82
N GLN A 106 10.69 1.36 -26.34
CA GLN A 106 11.67 2.44 -26.25
C GLN A 106 11.02 3.68 -26.88
N GLN A 107 10.84 4.74 -26.10
CA GLN A 107 10.66 6.07 -26.66
C GLN A 107 11.97 6.82 -26.42
N THR A 108 12.76 6.87 -27.48
CA THR A 108 13.87 7.81 -27.67
C THR A 108 13.27 9.21 -27.67
N ILE A 109 13.77 10.10 -26.82
CA ILE A 109 13.46 11.53 -26.86
C ILE A 109 14.62 12.19 -27.61
N THR A 110 14.30 12.80 -28.76
CA THR A 110 15.07 13.90 -29.34
C THR A 110 14.53 15.20 -28.76
#